data_AF-A0A8D8DXW1-F1
#
_entry.id   AF-A0A8D8DXW1-F1
#
_cell.length_a   1.000
_cell.length_b   1.000
_cell.length_c   1.000
_cell.angle_alpha   90.00
_cell.angle_beta   90.00
_cell.angle_gamma   90.00
#
_symmetry.space_group_name_H-M   'P 1'
#
loop_
_entity.id
_entity.type
_entity.pdbx_description
1 polymer ?
#
loop_
_entity_poly.entity_id
_entity_poly.type
_entity_poly.pdbx_seq_one_letter_code
_entity_poly.pdbx_strand_id
1 'polypeptide(L)'
;GSVGMSHQQQHQQQQQSSANGGAVSSIEWVSMNYIPFGEKALAVAVKLYQQTAADEAVVEGQILHEIIKAVHLPLSLKYKCMSASTWKLAISSLMTVLHTGLPVARAHPKQFAPLWKDLSDTLDQFLFPKSVCVVEDRGLDELVLDEAIDCQVIELIRDEILPFSQEIPQQFILDAVVLLNKGSIHSATTGSTPFAGCETELKLREEFAKTCFETLLQFSLLDDGMGQLTANSVNNNCLDKDSAATVNGTAANEGGIAGRLAITALLHRFEEVLRKFNDDERLSGKFPLPRYRLSEISFVLKAVATLV
;
A
#
# COMPACT_ATOMS: atom_id res chain seq x y z
N GLY A 1 -30.43 -54.98 -32.54
CA GLY A 1 -30.57 -53.66 -31.90
C GLY A 1 -29.18 -53.08 -31.69
N SER A 2 -29.07 -51.76 -31.79
CA SER A 2 -27.90 -50.95 -31.40
C SER A 2 -26.80 -50.73 -32.45
N VAL A 3 -27.07 -49.87 -33.44
CA VAL A 3 -26.07 -48.97 -34.06
C VAL A 3 -26.80 -47.69 -34.45
N GLY A 4 -26.84 -46.68 -33.57
CA GLY A 4 -27.59 -45.46 -33.85
C GLY A 4 -27.47 -44.34 -32.83
N MET A 5 -26.33 -44.19 -32.16
CA MET A 5 -26.16 -43.12 -31.14
C MET A 5 -24.79 -42.40 -31.15
N SER A 6 -23.88 -42.69 -32.08
CA SER A 6 -22.50 -42.15 -32.04
C SER A 6 -22.25 -40.90 -32.89
N HIS A 7 -23.08 -40.58 -33.89
CA HIS A 7 -22.84 -39.41 -34.76
C HIS A 7 -23.38 -38.08 -34.21
N GLN A 8 -24.39 -38.11 -33.35
CA GLN A 8 -24.97 -36.89 -32.77
C GLN A 8 -24.15 -36.36 -31.59
N GLN A 9 -23.39 -37.22 -30.90
CA GLN A 9 -22.51 -36.83 -29.79
C GLN A 9 -21.18 -36.22 -30.28
N GLN A 10 -20.65 -36.65 -31.43
CA GLN A 10 -19.43 -36.07 -32.01
C GLN A 10 -19.64 -34.66 -32.57
N HIS A 11 -20.80 -34.37 -33.19
CA HIS A 11 -21.10 -33.02 -33.69
C HIS A 11 -21.27 -31.99 -32.57
N GLN A 12 -21.77 -32.40 -31.40
CA GLN A 12 -21.98 -31.49 -30.27
C GLN A 12 -20.66 -31.14 -29.54
N GLN A 13 -19.68 -32.05 -29.54
CA GLN A 13 -18.35 -31.82 -28.96
C GLN A 13 -17.43 -30.99 -29.90
N GLN A 14 -17.69 -31.02 -31.20
CA GLN A 14 -16.96 -30.22 -32.20
C GLN A 14 -17.49 -28.78 -32.33
N GLN A 15 -18.78 -28.55 -32.04
CA GLN A 15 -19.32 -27.18 -31.96
C GLN A 15 -18.91 -26.42 -30.69
N GLN A 16 -18.64 -27.10 -29.57
CA GLN A 16 -18.12 -26.45 -28.36
C GLN A 16 -16.65 -26.02 -28.47
N SER A 17 -15.84 -26.70 -29.31
CA SER A 17 -14.42 -26.39 -29.52
C SER A 17 -14.21 -25.24 -30.50
N SER A 18 -15.08 -25.04 -31.51
CA SER A 18 -15.01 -23.87 -32.41
C SER A 18 -15.46 -22.56 -31.77
N ALA A 19 -16.38 -22.57 -30.80
CA ALA A 19 -16.79 -21.35 -30.10
C ALA A 19 -15.71 -20.83 -29.15
N ASN A 20 -14.90 -21.72 -28.57
CA ASN A 20 -13.84 -21.35 -27.62
C ASN A 20 -12.57 -20.81 -28.33
N GLY A 21 -12.29 -21.25 -29.57
CA GLY A 21 -11.12 -20.79 -30.34
C GLY A 21 -11.21 -19.35 -30.86
N GLY A 22 -12.41 -18.88 -31.23
CA GLY A 22 -12.61 -17.51 -31.73
C GLY A 22 -12.52 -16.42 -30.66
N ALA A 23 -12.89 -16.74 -29.41
CA ALA A 23 -12.77 -15.82 -28.29
C ALA A 23 -11.30 -15.63 -27.86
N VAL A 24 -10.51 -16.71 -27.84
CA VAL A 24 -9.09 -16.68 -27.48
C VAL A 24 -8.28 -15.87 -28.51
N SER A 25 -8.50 -16.08 -29.82
CA SER A 25 -7.81 -15.32 -30.88
C SER A 25 -8.17 -13.82 -30.86
N SER A 26 -9.42 -13.49 -30.50
CA SER A 26 -9.87 -12.09 -30.38
C SER A 26 -9.26 -11.40 -29.16
N ILE A 27 -9.15 -12.09 -28.02
CA ILE A 27 -8.52 -11.56 -26.80
C ILE A 27 -7.02 -11.33 -27.03
N GLU A 28 -6.36 -12.23 -27.75
CA GLU A 28 -4.93 -12.13 -28.08
C GLU A 28 -4.66 -10.94 -29.02
N TRP A 29 -5.47 -10.75 -30.05
CA TRP A 29 -5.35 -9.59 -30.95
C TRP A 29 -5.61 -8.25 -30.24
N VAL A 30 -6.61 -8.21 -29.36
CA VAL A 30 -6.89 -7.02 -28.54
C VAL A 30 -5.72 -6.73 -27.61
N SER A 31 -5.16 -7.75 -26.96
CA SER A 31 -3.99 -7.60 -26.07
C SER A 31 -2.77 -7.07 -26.83
N MET A 32 -2.52 -7.57 -28.03
CA MET A 32 -1.33 -7.21 -28.83
C MET A 32 -1.34 -5.76 -29.36
N ASN A 33 -2.51 -5.13 -29.47
CA ASN A 33 -2.63 -3.77 -30.01
C ASN A 33 -3.02 -2.72 -28.95
N TYR A 34 -3.97 -3.04 -28.07
CA TYR A 34 -4.49 -2.07 -27.12
C TYR A 34 -3.60 -1.91 -25.87
N ILE A 35 -2.84 -2.95 -25.47
CA ILE A 35 -1.89 -2.82 -24.35
C ILE A 35 -0.77 -1.85 -24.72
N PRO A 36 -0.01 -2.02 -25.83
CA PRO A 36 1.05 -1.08 -26.18
C PRO A 36 0.53 0.34 -26.44
N PHE A 37 -0.66 0.47 -27.04
CA PHE A 37 -1.29 1.77 -27.23
C PHE A 37 -1.62 2.45 -25.91
N GLY A 38 -2.27 1.74 -24.98
CA GLY A 38 -2.62 2.26 -23.65
C GLY A 38 -1.39 2.64 -22.84
N GLU A 39 -0.36 1.80 -22.85
CA GLU A 39 0.92 2.09 -22.19
C GLU A 39 1.60 3.32 -22.79
N LYS A 40 1.62 3.44 -24.13
CA LYS A 40 2.19 4.61 -24.78
C LYS A 40 1.40 5.89 -24.48
N ALA A 41 0.07 5.81 -24.50
CA ALA A 41 -0.81 6.94 -24.19
C ALA A 41 -0.61 7.42 -22.75
N LEU A 42 -0.55 6.49 -21.79
CA LEU A 42 -0.25 6.80 -20.39
C LEU A 42 1.11 7.49 -20.24
N ALA A 43 2.16 6.95 -20.87
CA ALA A 43 3.50 7.56 -20.82
C ALA A 43 3.53 8.99 -21.39
N VAL A 44 2.79 9.25 -22.48
CA VAL A 44 2.67 10.59 -23.06
C VAL A 44 1.88 11.53 -22.12
N ALA A 45 0.78 11.04 -21.53
CA ALA A 45 -0.04 11.81 -20.60
C ALA A 45 0.75 12.23 -19.35
N VAL A 46 1.53 11.32 -18.76
CA VAL A 46 2.43 11.61 -17.63
C VAL A 46 3.44 12.68 -18.01
N LYS A 47 4.08 12.56 -19.18
CA LYS A 47 5.08 13.53 -19.63
C LYS A 47 4.48 14.93 -19.85
N LEU A 48 3.27 15.00 -20.41
CA LEU A 48 2.55 16.26 -20.57
C LEU A 48 2.21 16.86 -19.20
N TYR A 49 1.65 16.05 -18.30
CA TYR A 49 1.31 16.49 -16.95
C TYR A 49 2.53 17.07 -16.20
N GLN A 50 3.70 16.44 -16.28
CA GLN A 50 4.92 16.96 -15.65
C GLN A 50 5.31 18.37 -16.13
N GLN A 51 4.96 18.74 -17.36
CA GLN A 51 5.27 20.04 -17.95
C GLN A 51 4.20 21.10 -17.66
N THR A 52 2.97 20.68 -17.40
CA THR A 52 1.79 21.56 -17.31
C THR A 52 1.08 21.49 -15.95
N ALA A 53 1.62 20.78 -14.96
CA ALA A 53 0.92 20.48 -13.70
C ALA A 53 0.42 21.73 -12.96
N ALA A 54 1.14 22.85 -13.07
CA ALA A 54 0.81 24.13 -12.43
C ALA A 54 -0.05 25.06 -13.31
N ASP A 55 -0.37 24.67 -14.54
CA ASP A 55 -1.20 25.49 -15.43
C ASP A 55 -2.63 25.52 -14.92
N GLU A 56 -3.27 26.71 -14.94
CA GLU A 56 -4.60 26.92 -14.37
C GLU A 56 -5.65 25.96 -14.95
N ALA A 57 -5.66 25.75 -16.26
CA ALA A 57 -6.58 24.81 -16.91
C ALA A 57 -6.40 23.35 -16.45
N VAL A 58 -5.16 22.96 -16.09
CA VAL A 58 -4.83 21.61 -15.62
C VAL A 58 -5.24 21.44 -14.15
N VAL A 59 -5.07 22.48 -13.35
CA VAL A 59 -5.52 22.54 -11.95
C VAL A 59 -7.05 22.53 -11.87
N GLU A 60 -7.72 23.38 -12.64
CA GLU A 60 -9.18 23.44 -12.71
C GLU A 60 -9.79 22.15 -13.24
N GLY A 61 -9.14 21.52 -14.22
CA GLY A 61 -9.52 20.22 -14.75
C GLY A 61 -9.22 19.03 -13.83
N GLN A 62 -8.60 19.26 -12.66
CA GLN A 62 -8.22 18.22 -11.69
C GLN A 62 -7.44 17.05 -12.34
N ILE A 63 -6.57 17.35 -13.31
CA ILE A 63 -5.96 16.32 -14.17
C ILE A 63 -5.15 15.28 -13.38
N LEU A 64 -4.52 15.68 -12.27
CA LEU A 64 -3.85 14.75 -11.35
C LEU A 64 -4.82 13.65 -10.85
N HIS A 65 -6.03 14.05 -10.46
CA HIS A 65 -7.06 13.15 -9.97
C HIS A 65 -7.52 12.18 -11.05
N GLU A 66 -7.73 12.68 -12.27
CA GLU A 66 -8.12 11.84 -13.41
C GLU A 66 -7.04 10.83 -13.79
N ILE A 67 -5.75 11.20 -13.70
CA ILE A 67 -4.65 10.25 -13.88
C ILE A 67 -4.68 9.17 -12.80
N ILE A 68 -4.88 9.52 -11.52
CA ILE A 68 -4.99 8.55 -10.41
C ILE A 68 -6.15 7.58 -10.64
N LYS A 69 -7.32 8.06 -11.06
CA LYS A 69 -8.46 7.19 -11.39
C LYS A 69 -8.13 6.24 -12.56
N ALA A 70 -7.44 6.73 -13.58
CA ALA A 70 -7.06 5.91 -14.73
C ALA A 70 -6.08 4.79 -14.35
N VAL A 71 -5.10 5.06 -13.47
CA VAL A 71 -4.13 4.05 -13.01
C VAL A 71 -4.66 3.16 -11.89
N HIS A 72 -5.75 3.55 -11.20
CA HIS A 72 -6.35 2.77 -10.13
C HIS A 72 -6.65 1.32 -10.54
N LEU A 73 -7.31 1.12 -11.69
CA LEU A 73 -7.72 -0.20 -12.15
C LEU A 73 -6.53 -1.15 -12.36
N PRO A 74 -5.51 -0.84 -13.20
CA PRO A 74 -4.37 -1.74 -13.38
C PRO A 74 -3.60 -2.00 -12.06
N LEU A 75 -3.55 -1.02 -11.15
CA LEU A 75 -2.91 -1.18 -9.84
C LEU A 75 -3.68 -2.10 -8.90
N SER A 76 -5.00 -1.97 -8.84
CA SER A 76 -5.88 -2.88 -8.07
C SER A 76 -5.80 -4.32 -8.56
N LEU A 77 -5.39 -4.51 -9.82
CA LEU A 77 -5.22 -5.79 -10.47
C LEU A 77 -3.77 -6.26 -10.49
N LYS A 78 -2.82 -5.73 -9.68
CA LYS A 78 -1.36 -6.04 -9.72
C LYS A 78 -1.01 -7.46 -10.23
N TYR A 79 -1.47 -8.52 -9.57
CA TYR A 79 -1.18 -9.92 -9.96
C TYR A 79 -2.25 -10.60 -10.85
N LYS A 80 -3.34 -9.89 -11.19
CA LYS A 80 -4.39 -10.32 -12.12
C LYS A 80 -4.43 -9.48 -13.41
N CYS A 81 -3.52 -8.54 -13.56
CA CYS A 81 -3.47 -7.64 -14.71
C CYS A 81 -3.13 -8.45 -15.95
N MET A 82 -3.74 -8.10 -17.09
CA MET A 82 -3.51 -8.81 -18.35
C MET A 82 -2.04 -8.82 -18.76
N SER A 83 -1.29 -7.76 -18.43
CA SER A 83 0.16 -7.70 -18.60
C SER A 83 0.82 -7.14 -17.34
N ALA A 84 1.95 -7.76 -16.96
CA ALA A 84 2.79 -7.26 -15.88
C ALA A 84 3.41 -5.90 -16.21
N SER A 85 3.71 -5.63 -17.48
CA SER A 85 4.24 -4.32 -17.91
C SER A 85 3.27 -3.18 -17.60
N THR A 86 1.97 -3.45 -17.66
CA THR A 86 0.94 -2.42 -17.54
C THR A 86 0.82 -1.92 -16.10
N TRP A 87 0.74 -2.80 -15.11
CA TRP A 87 0.70 -2.35 -13.71
C TRP A 87 2.04 -1.76 -13.27
N LYS A 88 3.17 -2.29 -13.75
CA LYS A 88 4.52 -1.74 -13.47
C LYS A 88 4.66 -0.32 -14.04
N LEU A 89 4.16 -0.09 -15.26
CA LEU A 89 4.09 1.24 -15.84
C LEU A 89 3.13 2.14 -15.08
N ALA A 90 1.96 1.63 -14.67
CA ALA A 90 0.97 2.38 -13.93
C ALA A 90 1.51 2.89 -12.58
N ILE A 91 2.24 2.06 -11.83
CA ILE A 91 2.79 2.48 -10.53
C ILE A 91 3.96 3.46 -10.71
N SER A 92 4.83 3.23 -11.71
CA SER A 92 5.88 4.17 -12.08
C SER A 92 5.29 5.52 -12.50
N SER A 93 4.20 5.50 -13.28
CA SER A 93 3.45 6.69 -13.68
C SER A 93 2.84 7.41 -12.49
N LEU A 94 2.22 6.68 -11.56
CA LEU A 94 1.63 7.22 -10.34
C LEU A 94 2.69 7.94 -9.50
N MET A 95 3.82 7.29 -9.20
CA MET A 95 4.91 7.90 -8.43
C MET A 95 5.43 9.17 -9.11
N THR A 96 5.63 9.11 -10.44
CA THR A 96 6.10 10.25 -11.23
C THR A 96 5.15 11.44 -11.15
N VAL A 97 3.84 11.24 -11.34
CA VAL A 97 2.87 12.33 -11.28
C VAL A 97 2.65 12.84 -9.86
N LEU A 98 2.79 11.99 -8.83
CA LEU A 98 2.69 12.42 -7.43
C LEU A 98 3.85 13.33 -7.03
N HIS A 99 5.09 13.04 -7.41
CA HIS A 99 6.23 13.95 -7.14
C HIS A 99 6.01 15.36 -7.70
N THR A 100 5.39 15.48 -8.88
CA THR A 100 5.07 16.80 -9.46
C THR A 100 3.76 17.38 -8.92
N GLY A 101 2.76 16.53 -8.69
CA GLY A 101 1.39 16.92 -8.46
C GLY A 101 1.03 17.16 -6.99
N LEU A 102 1.69 16.51 -6.03
CA LEU A 102 1.43 16.71 -4.60
C LEU A 102 1.70 18.16 -4.15
N PRO A 103 2.82 18.81 -4.55
CA PRO A 103 3.02 20.24 -4.26
C PRO A 103 1.89 21.13 -4.80
N VAL A 104 1.40 20.84 -6.02
CA VAL A 104 0.28 21.57 -6.63
C VAL A 104 -1.02 21.30 -5.87
N ALA A 105 -1.28 20.04 -5.49
CA ALA A 105 -2.48 19.67 -4.76
C ALA A 105 -2.56 20.35 -3.39
N ARG A 106 -1.44 20.47 -2.68
CA ARG A 106 -1.32 21.20 -1.41
C ARG A 106 -1.59 22.71 -1.57
N ALA A 107 -1.10 23.31 -2.66
CA ALA A 107 -1.38 24.72 -2.98
C ALA A 107 -2.85 24.99 -3.36
N HIS A 108 -3.58 23.97 -3.81
CA HIS A 108 -4.95 24.05 -4.31
C HIS A 108 -5.91 23.10 -3.57
N PRO A 109 -6.07 23.21 -2.24
CA PRO A 109 -6.74 22.20 -1.42
C PRO A 109 -8.24 22.04 -1.73
N LYS A 110 -8.90 23.11 -2.19
CA LYS A 110 -10.32 23.06 -2.57
C LYS A 110 -10.55 22.28 -3.85
N GLN A 111 -9.66 22.45 -4.84
CA GLN A 111 -9.73 21.75 -6.11
C GLN A 111 -9.43 20.27 -5.91
N PHE A 112 -8.48 19.90 -5.06
CA PHE A 112 -8.05 18.51 -4.90
C PHE A 112 -8.65 17.80 -3.69
N ALA A 113 -9.71 18.32 -3.06
CA ALA A 113 -10.37 17.63 -1.94
C ALA A 113 -10.75 16.15 -2.21
N PRO A 114 -11.34 15.76 -3.36
CA PRO A 114 -11.70 14.36 -3.61
C PRO A 114 -10.52 13.46 -3.97
N LEU A 115 -9.38 14.04 -4.37
CA LEU A 115 -8.15 13.33 -4.75
C LEU A 115 -7.70 12.36 -3.66
N TRP A 116 -7.69 12.84 -2.41
CA TRP A 116 -7.04 12.17 -1.30
C TRP A 116 -7.68 10.83 -0.98
N LYS A 117 -9.01 10.75 -1.06
CA LYS A 117 -9.72 9.48 -0.87
C LYS A 117 -9.34 8.45 -1.93
N ASP A 118 -9.40 8.84 -3.20
CA ASP A 118 -9.10 7.92 -4.30
C ASP A 118 -7.62 7.52 -4.33
N LEU A 119 -6.72 8.43 -3.92
CA LEU A 119 -5.31 8.12 -3.75
C LEU A 119 -5.09 7.10 -2.63
N SER A 120 -5.73 7.29 -1.47
CA SER A 120 -5.67 6.35 -0.34
C SER A 120 -6.15 4.95 -0.76
N ASP A 121 -7.31 4.87 -1.40
CA ASP A 121 -7.90 3.63 -1.90
C ASP A 121 -7.00 2.97 -2.97
N THR A 122 -6.30 3.75 -3.79
CA THR A 122 -5.35 3.25 -4.79
C THR A 122 -4.10 2.66 -4.16
N LEU A 123 -3.50 3.36 -3.19
CA LEU A 123 -2.30 2.89 -2.49
C LEU A 123 -2.60 1.62 -1.68
N ASP A 124 -3.72 1.56 -0.95
CA ASP A 124 -4.11 0.37 -0.18
C ASP A 124 -4.29 -0.86 -1.09
N GLN A 125 -5.05 -0.71 -2.19
CA GLN A 125 -5.31 -1.83 -3.10
C GLN A 125 -4.06 -2.32 -3.84
N PHE A 126 -3.11 -1.42 -4.13
CA PHE A 126 -1.84 -1.78 -4.74
C PHE A 126 -0.92 -2.51 -3.76
N LEU A 127 -0.75 -1.96 -2.55
CA LEU A 127 0.18 -2.50 -1.55
C LEU A 127 -0.36 -3.76 -0.87
N PHE A 128 -1.68 -3.94 -0.85
CA PHE A 128 -2.36 -5.10 -0.27
C PHE A 128 -3.34 -5.73 -1.28
N PRO A 129 -2.81 -6.28 -2.38
CA PRO A 129 -3.64 -6.83 -3.46
C PRO A 129 -4.44 -8.03 -2.96
N LYS A 130 -5.71 -8.12 -3.38
CA LYS A 130 -6.59 -9.26 -3.04
C LYS A 130 -6.20 -10.56 -3.73
N SER A 131 -5.39 -10.47 -4.78
CA SER A 131 -4.87 -11.61 -5.51
C SER A 131 -3.58 -12.12 -4.86
N VAL A 132 -3.54 -13.40 -4.50
CA VAL A 132 -2.33 -14.09 -4.07
C VAL A 132 -1.49 -14.43 -5.30
N CYS A 133 -0.19 -14.17 -5.25
CA CYS A 133 0.78 -14.51 -6.29
C CYS A 133 1.80 -15.46 -5.67
N VAL A 134 1.83 -16.71 -6.16
CA VAL A 134 2.74 -17.73 -5.63
C VAL A 134 4.06 -17.74 -6.40
N VAL A 135 5.15 -18.16 -5.74
CA VAL A 135 6.50 -18.22 -6.32
C VAL A 135 6.53 -19.04 -7.62
N GLU A 136 5.73 -20.09 -7.72
CA GLU A 136 5.66 -20.98 -8.88
C GLU A 136 5.18 -20.26 -10.16
N ASP A 137 4.36 -19.22 -10.03
CA ASP A 137 3.76 -18.51 -11.17
C ASP A 137 4.68 -17.42 -11.76
N ARG A 138 5.48 -16.78 -10.91
CA ARG A 138 6.21 -15.54 -11.25
C ARG A 138 7.73 -15.64 -11.08
N GLY A 139 8.20 -16.59 -10.26
CA GLY A 139 9.61 -16.73 -9.90
C GLY A 139 10.02 -15.80 -8.76
N LEU A 140 11.04 -16.23 -8.01
CA LEU A 140 11.54 -15.52 -6.83
C LEU A 140 12.10 -14.14 -7.16
N ASP A 141 12.91 -14.02 -8.21
CA ASP A 141 13.58 -12.78 -8.58
C ASP A 141 12.58 -11.67 -8.94
N GLU A 142 11.51 -12.02 -9.66
CA GLU A 142 10.44 -11.07 -10.01
C GLU A 142 9.66 -10.62 -8.78
N LEU A 143 9.44 -11.49 -7.79
CA LEU A 143 8.76 -11.12 -6.54
C LEU A 143 9.61 -10.17 -5.70
N VAL A 144 10.93 -10.35 -5.68
CA VAL A 144 11.87 -9.41 -5.05
C VAL A 144 11.85 -8.04 -5.75
N LEU A 145 11.78 -8.02 -7.09
CA LEU A 145 11.63 -6.78 -7.85
C LEU A 145 10.28 -6.10 -7.57
N ASP A 146 9.19 -6.88 -7.47
CA ASP A 146 7.87 -6.37 -7.14
C ASP A 146 7.82 -5.81 -5.69
N GLU A 147 8.53 -6.44 -4.75
CA GLU A 147 8.71 -5.93 -3.38
C GLU A 147 9.48 -4.61 -3.37
N ALA A 148 10.56 -4.50 -4.16
CA ALA A 148 11.33 -3.26 -4.25
C ALA A 148 10.49 -2.09 -4.81
N ILE A 149 9.51 -2.36 -5.66
CA ILE A 149 8.53 -1.37 -6.12
C ILE A 149 7.60 -0.97 -4.98
N ASP A 150 7.14 -1.92 -4.15
CA ASP A 150 6.31 -1.61 -3.00
C ASP A 150 7.05 -0.73 -1.98
N CYS A 151 8.34 -0.99 -1.74
CA CYS A 151 9.17 -0.15 -0.90
C CYS A 151 9.25 1.29 -1.42
N GLN A 152 9.44 1.50 -2.73
CA GLN A 152 9.46 2.86 -3.32
C GLN A 152 8.17 3.64 -3.06
N VAL A 153 7.01 2.97 -3.02
CA VAL A 153 5.75 3.62 -2.67
C VAL A 153 5.74 4.06 -1.21
N ILE A 154 6.28 3.25 -0.30
CA ILE A 154 6.44 3.64 1.11
C ILE A 154 7.41 4.82 1.26
N GLU A 155 8.50 4.83 0.49
CA GLU A 155 9.43 5.94 0.45
C GLU A 155 8.78 7.22 -0.06
N LEU A 156 7.91 7.14 -1.07
CA LEU A 156 7.10 8.28 -1.50
C LEU A 156 6.19 8.80 -0.37
N ILE A 157 5.55 7.91 0.38
CA ILE A 157 4.74 8.31 1.56
C ILE A 157 5.64 9.03 2.59
N ARG A 158 6.82 8.47 2.88
CA ARG A 158 7.79 9.03 3.83
C ARG A 158 8.31 10.40 3.42
N ASP A 159 8.59 10.60 2.13
CA ASP A 159 9.33 11.78 1.65
C ASP A 159 8.40 12.89 1.13
N GLU A 160 7.24 12.54 0.56
CA GLU A 160 6.35 13.50 -0.12
C GLU A 160 5.02 13.75 0.60
N ILE A 161 4.60 12.87 1.53
CA ILE A 161 3.30 12.96 2.20
C ILE A 161 3.48 13.34 3.67
N LEU A 162 4.16 12.50 4.45
CA LEU A 162 4.27 12.66 5.90
C LEU A 162 4.92 13.99 6.35
N PRO A 163 5.96 14.53 5.68
CA PRO A 163 6.57 15.80 6.06
C PRO A 163 5.63 17.00 5.89
N PHE A 164 4.59 16.85 5.07
CA PHE A 164 3.61 17.90 4.74
C PHE A 164 2.24 17.63 5.36
N SER A 165 2.19 16.88 6.46
CA SER A 165 0.95 16.46 7.13
C SER A 165 -0.01 17.62 7.48
N GLN A 166 0.52 18.82 7.72
CA GLN A 166 -0.26 20.03 8.03
C GLN A 166 -0.96 20.65 6.81
N GLU A 167 -0.51 20.34 5.59
CA GLU A 167 -1.04 20.87 4.33
C GLU A 167 -1.97 19.88 3.62
N ILE A 168 -2.16 18.69 4.20
CA ILE A 168 -2.91 17.57 3.65
C ILE A 168 -4.10 17.27 4.56
N PRO A 169 -5.27 16.83 4.04
CA PRO A 169 -6.39 16.48 4.89
C PRO A 169 -6.02 15.42 5.92
N GLN A 170 -6.33 15.69 7.20
CA GLN A 170 -5.96 14.83 8.31
C GLN A 170 -6.44 13.38 8.13
N GLN A 171 -7.65 13.18 7.59
CA GLN A 171 -8.19 11.84 7.31
C GLN A 171 -7.25 11.02 6.42
N PHE A 172 -6.61 11.65 5.43
CA PHE A 172 -5.65 10.96 4.56
C PHE A 172 -4.36 10.59 5.30
N ILE A 173 -3.88 11.43 6.21
CA ILE A 173 -2.73 11.12 7.06
C ILE A 173 -3.04 9.94 8.00
N LEU A 174 -4.26 9.89 8.55
CA LEU A 174 -4.72 8.74 9.34
C LEU A 174 -4.74 7.46 8.51
N ASP A 175 -5.26 7.52 7.29
CA ASP A 175 -5.28 6.38 6.37
C ASP A 175 -3.84 5.94 6.03
N ALA A 176 -2.90 6.87 5.83
CA ALA A 176 -1.49 6.55 5.59
C ALA A 176 -0.85 5.84 6.80
N VAL A 177 -1.14 6.27 8.04
CA VAL A 177 -0.67 5.59 9.26
C VAL A 177 -1.26 4.18 9.35
N VAL A 178 -2.55 4.01 9.06
CA VAL A 178 -3.21 2.69 9.03
C VAL A 178 -2.58 1.78 7.97
N LEU A 179 -2.30 2.31 6.78
CA LEU A 179 -1.66 1.61 5.68
C LEU A 179 -0.25 1.14 6.06
N LEU A 180 0.57 2.02 6.64
CA LEU A 180 1.91 1.67 7.10
C LEU A 180 1.86 0.64 8.24
N ASN A 181 0.89 0.73 9.15
CA ASN A 181 0.72 -0.25 10.22
C ASN A 181 0.30 -1.61 9.68
N LYS A 182 -0.62 -1.63 8.71
CA LYS A 182 -1.03 -2.84 7.99
C LYS A 182 0.18 -3.50 7.29
N GLY A 183 1.08 -2.68 6.74
CA GLY A 183 2.33 -3.15 6.09
C GLY A 183 3.35 -3.71 7.07
N SER A 184 3.55 -3.03 8.21
CA SER A 184 4.52 -3.46 9.24
C SER A 184 4.15 -4.77 9.94
N ILE A 185 2.86 -5.13 9.95
CA ILE A 185 2.33 -6.37 10.52
C ILE A 185 2.36 -7.54 9.51
N HIS A 186 2.25 -7.25 8.20
CA HIS A 186 2.02 -8.27 7.16
C HIS A 186 3.16 -9.30 6.98
N SER A 187 4.31 -9.12 7.63
CA SER A 187 5.40 -10.11 7.71
C SER A 187 5.21 -11.15 8.84
N ALA A 188 4.37 -10.87 9.86
CA ALA A 188 4.37 -11.64 11.12
C ALA A 188 3.15 -12.53 11.39
N THR A 189 1.94 -12.22 10.93
CA THR A 189 0.72 -12.80 11.53
C THR A 189 0.21 -14.10 10.86
N THR A 190 0.76 -14.54 9.73
CA THR A 190 0.31 -15.78 9.06
C THR A 190 1.24 -16.98 9.27
N GLY A 191 1.92 -17.03 10.43
CA GLY A 191 2.83 -18.13 10.80
C GLY A 191 2.16 -19.32 11.51
N SER A 192 0.83 -19.46 11.49
CA SER A 192 0.12 -20.47 12.28
C SER A 192 -0.40 -21.70 11.50
N THR A 193 -0.01 -21.88 10.24
CA THR A 193 -0.31 -23.11 9.48
C THR A 193 0.94 -23.95 9.24
N PRO A 194 1.20 -24.99 10.05
CA PRO A 194 2.38 -25.84 9.96
C PRO A 194 2.18 -26.98 8.94
N PHE A 195 1.89 -26.67 7.68
CA PHE A 195 1.83 -27.68 6.63
C PHE A 195 2.57 -27.23 5.36
N ALA A 196 3.73 -27.86 5.16
CA ALA A 196 4.52 -28.02 3.93
C ALA A 196 4.38 -26.96 2.81
N GLY A 197 5.43 -26.13 2.65
CA GLY A 197 5.72 -25.40 1.40
C GLY A 197 5.62 -23.86 1.47
N CYS A 198 4.92 -23.31 2.46
CA CYS A 198 4.58 -21.87 2.55
C CYS A 198 5.63 -20.99 3.28
N GLU A 199 6.84 -21.51 3.53
CA GLU A 199 7.92 -20.74 4.17
C GLU A 199 8.56 -19.70 3.21
N THR A 200 8.41 -19.90 1.91
CA THR A 200 9.04 -19.04 0.88
C THR A 200 8.20 -17.81 0.59
N GLU A 201 6.87 -17.90 0.68
CA GLU A 201 5.92 -16.83 0.36
C GLU A 201 5.97 -15.68 1.38
N LEU A 202 6.23 -16.03 2.65
CA LEU A 202 6.34 -15.08 3.77
C LEU A 202 7.69 -14.35 3.84
N LYS A 203 8.73 -14.84 3.15
CA LYS A 203 10.06 -14.20 3.08
C LYS A 203 10.13 -13.06 2.07
N LEU A 204 9.12 -12.89 1.23
CA LEU A 204 9.19 -12.01 0.05
C LEU A 204 8.80 -10.56 0.31
N ARG A 205 8.33 -10.23 1.52
CA ARG A 205 7.92 -8.86 1.87
C ARG A 205 8.55 -8.39 3.18
N GLU A 206 9.70 -8.95 3.55
CA GLU A 206 10.43 -8.58 4.77
C GLU A 206 10.95 -7.14 4.68
N GLU A 207 11.56 -6.75 3.56
CA GLU A 207 12.06 -5.39 3.36
C GLU A 207 10.90 -4.41 3.31
N PHE A 208 9.81 -4.76 2.64
CA PHE A 208 8.59 -3.95 2.64
C PHE A 208 8.04 -3.69 4.06
N ALA A 209 7.90 -4.74 4.87
CA ALA A 209 7.40 -4.61 6.24
C ALA A 209 8.34 -3.78 7.11
N LYS A 210 9.66 -3.95 6.93
CA LYS A 210 10.69 -3.15 7.59
C LYS A 210 10.61 -1.67 7.18
N THR A 211 10.49 -1.35 5.88
CA THR A 211 10.35 0.03 5.41
C THR A 211 9.08 0.69 5.96
N CYS A 212 7.95 -0.05 6.02
CA CYS A 212 6.72 0.45 6.63
C CYS A 212 6.91 0.78 8.13
N PHE A 213 7.58 -0.12 8.85
CA PHE A 213 7.86 0.05 10.26
C PHE A 213 8.79 1.24 10.53
N GLU A 214 9.91 1.32 9.79
CA GLU A 214 10.87 2.43 9.89
C GLU A 214 10.22 3.78 9.61
N THR A 215 9.34 3.83 8.60
CA THR A 215 8.60 5.05 8.25
C THR A 215 7.64 5.46 9.36
N LEU A 216 6.88 4.52 9.96
CA LEU A 216 6.04 4.80 11.13
C LEU A 216 6.84 5.32 12.31
N LEU A 217 7.98 4.70 12.59
CA LEU A 217 8.85 5.09 13.69
C LEU A 217 9.39 6.50 13.48
N GLN A 218 9.90 6.79 12.29
CA GLN A 218 10.41 8.13 11.95
C GLN A 218 9.31 9.19 12.08
N PHE A 219 8.12 8.93 11.55
CA PHE A 219 6.99 9.86 11.65
C PHE A 219 6.56 10.10 13.10
N SER A 220 6.49 9.02 13.90
CA SER A 220 6.17 9.09 15.32
C SER A 220 7.17 9.93 16.13
N LEU A 221 8.46 9.91 15.76
CA LEU A 221 9.50 10.69 16.44
C LEU A 221 9.52 12.16 16.00
N LEU A 222 9.11 12.44 14.75
CA LEU A 222 9.10 13.79 14.19
C LEU A 222 7.89 14.62 14.67
N ASP A 223 6.73 13.99 14.90
CA ASP A 223 5.50 14.69 15.32
C ASP A 223 5.60 15.28 16.75
N ASP A 224 6.50 14.76 17.59
CA ASP A 224 6.79 15.34 18.92
C ASP A 224 7.59 16.66 18.83
N GLY A 225 8.29 16.92 17.72
CA GLY A 225 9.17 18.08 17.56
C GLY A 225 8.50 19.39 17.13
N MET A 226 7.32 19.32 16.49
CA MET A 226 6.64 20.51 15.95
C MET A 226 5.53 21.05 16.88
N GLY A 227 5.15 20.30 17.92
CA GLY A 227 4.16 20.71 18.93
C GLY A 227 4.72 21.56 20.09
N GLN A 228 6.04 21.68 20.24
CA GLN A 228 6.68 22.35 21.40
C GLN A 228 7.36 23.68 21.04
N LEU A 229 6.59 24.66 20.59
CA LEU A 229 6.97 26.09 20.78
C LEU A 229 5.92 26.90 21.55
N THR A 230 4.83 26.30 22.04
CA THR A 230 3.85 27.01 22.88
C THR A 230 3.18 26.11 23.93
N ALA A 231 3.95 25.54 24.88
CA ALA A 231 3.34 24.89 26.05
C ALA A 231 4.18 25.04 27.33
N ASN A 232 4.50 26.27 27.69
CA ASN A 232 4.64 26.60 29.11
C ASN A 232 3.22 26.68 29.72
N SER A 233 2.66 25.53 30.10
CA SER A 233 1.66 25.50 31.17
C SER A 233 1.57 24.11 31.78
N VAL A 234 2.14 24.01 32.97
CA VAL A 234 1.85 22.98 33.95
C VAL A 234 0.34 22.90 34.17
N ASN A 235 -0.28 21.74 33.91
CA ASN A 235 -1.24 21.19 34.86
C ASN A 235 -1.56 19.72 34.59
N ASN A 236 -1.15 18.89 35.54
CA ASN A 236 -1.70 17.55 35.77
C ASN A 236 -3.11 17.67 36.35
N ASN A 237 -4.08 16.95 35.76
CA ASN A 237 -5.27 16.33 36.38
C ASN A 237 -6.24 15.93 35.26
N CYS A 238 -6.30 14.66 34.87
CA CYS A 238 -7.14 13.57 35.40
C CYS A 238 -8.64 13.68 35.06
N LEU A 239 -9.08 12.74 34.22
CA LEU A 239 -10.36 12.01 34.18
C LEU A 239 -11.56 12.64 34.91
N ASP A 240 -12.61 12.98 34.16
CA ASP A 240 -13.98 12.61 34.57
C ASP A 240 -15.00 12.62 33.42
N LYS A 241 -16.01 11.76 33.60
CA LYS A 241 -17.14 11.47 32.70
C LYS A 241 -18.21 12.57 32.71
N ASP A 242 -19.02 12.53 31.64
CA ASP A 242 -20.36 13.10 31.47
C ASP A 242 -20.47 14.63 31.37
N SER A 243 -20.66 15.13 30.13
CA SER A 243 -21.80 16.00 29.75
C SER A 243 -21.70 16.46 28.30
N ALA A 244 -22.81 16.33 27.58
CA ALA A 244 -23.01 16.86 26.24
C ALA A 244 -22.95 18.40 26.24
N ALA A 245 -21.98 18.98 25.52
CA ALA A 245 -22.03 20.38 25.06
C ALA A 245 -21.01 20.63 23.92
N THR A 246 -21.55 20.94 22.75
CA THR A 246 -21.05 21.96 21.81
C THR A 246 -19.60 21.83 21.29
N VAL A 247 -19.44 21.09 20.20
CA VAL A 247 -18.20 21.06 19.41
C VAL A 247 -18.13 22.30 18.51
N ASN A 248 -17.39 23.31 18.94
CA ASN A 248 -16.93 24.41 18.09
C ASN A 248 -15.44 24.66 18.35
N GLY A 249 -14.61 24.23 17.39
CA GLY A 249 -13.32 24.82 17.05
C GLY A 249 -12.13 24.62 18.01
N THR A 250 -11.26 23.65 17.71
CA THR A 250 -9.82 23.71 18.04
C THR A 250 -8.98 22.89 17.04
N ALA A 251 -8.68 23.49 15.88
CA ALA A 251 -7.79 22.93 14.84
C ALA A 251 -6.30 22.82 15.24
N ALA A 252 -5.99 22.81 16.55
CA ALA A 252 -4.63 22.79 17.08
C ALA A 252 -4.28 21.49 17.84
N ASN A 253 -5.24 20.57 18.00
CA ASN A 253 -5.03 19.32 18.76
C ASN A 253 -5.09 18.06 17.87
N GLU A 254 -5.23 18.24 16.57
CA GLU A 254 -5.53 17.17 15.60
C GLU A 254 -4.26 16.56 14.97
N GLY A 255 -3.20 17.35 14.77
CA GLY A 255 -1.90 16.84 14.29
C GLY A 255 -1.35 15.72 15.18
N GLY A 256 -1.42 15.91 16.50
CA GLY A 256 -0.98 14.90 17.46
C GLY A 256 -1.86 13.63 17.53
N ILE A 257 -3.04 13.60 16.89
CA ILE A 257 -3.86 12.37 16.85
C ILE A 257 -3.19 11.34 15.94
N ALA A 258 -2.64 11.76 14.79
CA ALA A 258 -1.92 10.87 13.88
C ALA A 258 -0.64 10.34 14.53
N GLY A 259 0.15 11.21 15.18
CA GLY A 259 1.30 10.80 15.99
C GLY A 259 0.93 9.83 17.11
N ARG A 260 -0.12 10.12 17.91
CA ARG A 260 -0.59 9.21 18.97
C ARG A 260 -1.06 7.86 18.44
N LEU A 261 -1.72 7.82 17.29
CA LEU A 261 -2.13 6.56 16.64
C LEU A 261 -0.92 5.80 16.12
N ALA A 262 0.06 6.47 15.53
CA ALA A 262 1.33 5.86 15.14
C ALA A 262 2.07 5.28 16.36
N ILE A 263 2.19 6.02 17.46
CA ILE A 263 2.78 5.54 18.72
C ILE A 263 2.01 4.33 19.26
N THR A 264 0.68 4.40 19.31
CA THR A 264 -0.15 3.30 19.83
C THR A 264 0.00 2.05 18.98
N ALA A 265 0.02 2.21 17.65
CA ALA A 265 0.28 1.12 16.71
C ALA A 265 1.69 0.53 16.89
N LEU A 266 2.71 1.37 17.06
CA LEU A 266 4.08 0.95 17.32
C LEU A 266 4.22 0.19 18.65
N LEU A 267 3.60 0.68 19.73
CA LEU A 267 3.60 0.01 21.03
C LEU A 267 2.92 -1.35 20.98
N HIS A 268 1.75 -1.43 20.31
CA HIS A 268 1.07 -2.71 20.09
C HIS A 268 1.96 -3.66 19.28
N ARG A 269 2.68 -3.16 18.27
CA ARG A 269 3.59 -3.97 17.47
C ARG A 269 4.80 -4.44 18.28
N PHE A 270 5.40 -3.58 19.09
CA PHE A 270 6.48 -3.96 20.00
C PHE A 270 6.04 -5.04 20.98
N GLU A 271 4.86 -4.88 21.57
CA GLU A 271 4.27 -5.88 22.45
C GLU A 271 4.05 -7.23 21.73
N GLU A 272 3.47 -7.21 20.53
CA GLU A 272 3.23 -8.42 19.73
C GLU A 272 4.55 -9.15 19.40
N VAL A 273 5.57 -8.43 18.92
CA VAL A 273 6.88 -9.03 18.58
C VAL A 273 7.55 -9.61 19.83
N LEU A 274 7.52 -8.90 20.96
CA LEU A 274 8.13 -9.36 22.21
C LEU A 274 7.37 -10.56 22.81
N ARG A 275 6.02 -10.56 22.78
CA ARG A 275 5.21 -11.70 23.22
C ARG A 275 5.49 -12.92 22.36
N LYS A 276 5.47 -12.75 21.04
CA LYS A 276 5.74 -13.83 20.09
C LYS A 276 7.14 -14.40 20.26
N PHE A 277 8.14 -13.56 20.48
CA PHE A 277 9.49 -14.02 20.81
C PHE A 277 9.51 -14.86 22.09
N ASN A 278 8.86 -14.41 23.16
CA ASN A 278 8.83 -15.15 24.41
C ASN A 278 8.12 -16.52 24.26
N ASP A 279 7.03 -16.57 23.50
CA ASP A 279 6.34 -17.82 23.20
C ASP A 279 7.20 -18.76 22.33
N ASP A 280 7.85 -18.22 21.30
CA ASP A 280 8.76 -18.95 20.42
C ASP A 280 9.98 -19.47 21.20
N GLU A 281 10.57 -18.68 22.10
CA GLU A 281 11.71 -19.08 22.93
C GLU A 281 11.33 -20.21 23.88
N ARG A 282 10.13 -20.15 24.47
CA ARG A 282 9.60 -21.20 25.35
C ARG A 282 9.35 -22.52 24.61
N LEU A 283 8.95 -22.45 23.34
CA LEU A 283 8.68 -23.61 22.50
C LEU A 283 9.94 -24.17 21.80
N SER A 284 10.95 -23.32 21.54
CA SER A 284 12.16 -23.67 20.77
C SER A 284 13.15 -24.58 21.53
N GLY A 285 13.04 -24.65 22.86
CA GLY A 285 13.85 -25.55 23.68
C GLY A 285 15.36 -25.28 23.53
N LYS A 286 16.12 -26.20 22.94
CA LYS A 286 17.59 -26.07 22.72
C LYS A 286 17.97 -25.57 21.32
N PHE A 287 17.01 -25.36 20.43
CA PHE A 287 17.30 -24.89 19.08
C PHE A 287 17.30 -23.36 19.04
N PRO A 288 18.28 -22.74 18.37
CA PRO A 288 18.28 -21.29 18.22
C PRO A 288 17.13 -20.86 17.32
N LEU A 289 16.47 -19.76 17.68
CA LEU A 289 15.42 -19.18 16.87
C LEU A 289 15.97 -18.72 15.51
N PRO A 290 15.13 -18.74 14.45
CA PRO A 290 15.54 -18.26 13.13
C PRO A 290 16.11 -16.84 13.17
N ARG A 291 17.15 -16.57 12.37
CA ARG A 291 17.86 -15.27 12.33
C ARG A 291 16.93 -14.08 12.08
N TYR A 292 15.87 -14.26 11.30
CA TYR A 292 14.91 -13.19 11.00
C TYR A 292 14.14 -12.77 12.27
N ARG A 293 13.73 -13.72 13.13
CA ARG A 293 13.10 -13.42 14.43
C ARG A 293 14.03 -12.60 15.30
N LEU A 294 15.29 -13.02 15.39
CA LEU A 294 16.31 -12.30 16.15
C LEU A 294 16.57 -10.90 15.59
N SER A 295 16.51 -10.72 14.26
CA SER A 295 16.62 -9.42 13.61
C SER A 295 15.43 -8.51 13.95
N GLU A 296 14.21 -9.03 13.85
CA GLU A 296 12.95 -8.33 14.18
C GLU A 296 12.98 -7.83 15.64
N ILE A 297 13.42 -8.68 16.58
CA ILE A 297 13.52 -8.32 18.00
C ILE A 297 14.66 -7.35 18.27
N SER A 298 15.84 -7.58 17.69
CA SER A 298 16.97 -6.66 17.86
C SER A 298 16.60 -5.27 17.35
N PHE A 299 15.86 -5.21 16.25
CA PHE A 299 15.33 -3.99 15.69
C PHE A 299 14.31 -3.32 16.62
N VAL A 300 13.31 -4.06 17.11
CA VAL A 300 12.32 -3.56 18.09
C VAL A 300 12.99 -3.05 19.37
N LEU A 301 13.93 -3.81 19.94
CA LEU A 301 14.64 -3.42 21.15
C LEU A 301 15.49 -2.15 20.94
N LYS A 302 16.12 -2.00 19.76
CA LYS A 302 16.83 -0.77 19.40
C LYS A 302 15.87 0.42 19.26
N ALA A 303 14.71 0.21 18.66
CA ALA A 303 13.69 1.24 18.51
C ALA A 303 13.14 1.69 19.88
N VAL A 304 12.81 0.74 20.77
CA VAL A 304 12.42 1.04 22.17
C VAL A 304 13.54 1.77 22.92
N ALA A 305 14.80 1.35 22.77
CA ALA A 305 15.94 2.02 23.40
C ALA A 305 16.20 3.43 22.83
N THR A 306 15.65 3.77 21.66
CA THR A 306 15.75 5.12 21.07
C THR A 306 14.55 5.99 21.48
N LEU A 307 13.44 5.39 21.91
CA LEU A 307 12.25 6.08 22.41
C LEU A 307 12.31 6.46 23.90
N VAL A 308 13.15 5.78 24.69
CA VAL A 308 13.36 6.02 26.15
C VAL A 308 14.56 6.93 26.37
#